data_AF-A0A8C5L0U9-F1
#
_entry.id   AF-A0A8C5L0U9-F1
#
_cell.length_a   1.000
_cell.length_b   1.000
_cell.length_c   1.000
_cell.angle_alpha   90.00
_cell.angle_beta   90.00
_cell.angle_gamma   90.00
#
_symmetry.space_group_name_H-M   'P 1'
#
loop_
_entity.id
_entity.type
_entity.pdbx_description
1 polymer ?
#
loop_
_entity_poly.entity_id
_entity_poly.type
_entity_poly.pdbx_seq_one_letter_code
_entity_poly.pdbx_strand_id
1 'polypeptide(L)'
;GRGRGRAVSAPARERERRPMERGDSEQPCKRPRCDGSPRTPPSTSPAGTPSSPDLHSDHRTWGPEQVCYFLRRGGFGDAGLLGSFRENKITGSLLPFLDESLLENLGALTCLTQSRICVINDPIHGHIEFHPLLIRIIDTPQFQRLRYIKQLGGGYYVFPGASHNRFEHSLGVGYLAGCLVRSLSEKQPELQISERDMLCVQIAGLCHDLGHGPFSHMFDGRFIPLARPEVKWTHEQGSVQMFEHLVNSNGLKAVMEQYGLIPEEDICFIKEQIIGPPETPIKDCMWPYKGRPKEKSFLYEIVANKRNGIDVDKWDYFARYVLVTSEKLEVGNLYDMFHTRNCLHRRAYQHKVGNIIDTMITDAFLKADPYIEIIGSEGRKFHISTAIDDMEAFTKLTDNIFLEILYSTDPNLCGAREILRNIECRKLYKYVGETQPKGQDRIQKEEYELLPQEVADAKPSEVPLEADLKANDFIVDVINMSYGMKDKNPIDHVHFYCKADLSTAIMISKDQVRKRWHCGDGHAASLKAAGLYAGMITCLLSCVFDGDIVAPLITPMKKEWHSRNSAFKASRTRTQLKF
;
A
#
# COMPACT_ATOMS: atom_id res chain seq x y z
N GLY A 1 -5.46 72.06 4.00
CA GLY A 1 -5.92 72.17 2.60
C GLY A 1 -5.45 70.95 1.82
N ARG A 2 -6.14 70.59 0.72
CA ARG A 2 -5.88 69.46 -0.23
C ARG A 2 -5.80 68.05 0.41
N GLY A 3 -6.46 67.00 -0.10
CA GLY A 3 -7.41 66.91 -1.20
C GLY A 3 -7.94 65.47 -1.42
N ARG A 4 -9.13 65.37 -2.02
CA ARG A 4 -9.85 64.19 -2.54
C ARG A 4 -8.95 63.27 -3.41
N GLY A 5 -9.22 61.98 -3.67
CA GLY A 5 -10.30 61.07 -3.27
C GLY A 5 -10.64 60.04 -4.37
N ARG A 6 -11.43 59.00 -4.01
CA ARG A 6 -12.15 58.01 -4.86
C ARG A 6 -11.39 57.00 -5.75
N ALA A 7 -12.01 55.81 -5.82
CA ALA A 7 -11.62 54.62 -6.57
C ALA A 7 -12.00 54.62 -8.07
N VAL A 8 -11.19 53.93 -8.89
CA VAL A 8 -11.41 53.45 -10.27
C VAL A 8 -10.43 52.28 -10.48
N SER A 9 -10.71 51.11 -11.07
CA SER A 9 -11.95 50.36 -11.38
C SER A 9 -11.59 48.87 -11.65
N ALA A 10 -12.55 48.02 -12.03
CA ALA A 10 -12.31 46.68 -12.60
C ALA A 10 -13.08 46.52 -13.93
N PRO A 11 -12.57 45.78 -14.94
CA PRO A 11 -13.29 45.54 -16.19
C PRO A 11 -14.12 44.24 -16.12
N ALA A 12 -15.44 44.36 -16.22
CA ALA A 12 -16.32 43.23 -16.48
C ALA A 12 -16.23 42.80 -17.95
N ARG A 13 -16.39 41.50 -18.23
CA ARG A 13 -16.69 40.97 -19.57
C ARG A 13 -18.05 40.30 -19.57
N GLU A 14 -19.05 41.07 -19.99
CA GLU A 14 -20.36 40.57 -20.34
C GLU A 14 -20.30 39.92 -21.73
N ARG A 15 -21.00 38.79 -21.93
CA ARG A 15 -21.33 38.27 -23.26
C ARG A 15 -22.77 37.78 -23.27
N GLU A 16 -23.59 38.51 -24.00
CA GLU A 16 -25.04 38.31 -24.09
C GLU A 16 -25.42 37.00 -24.80
N ARG A 17 -26.59 36.47 -24.45
CA ARG A 17 -27.33 35.46 -25.23
C ARG A 17 -28.38 36.17 -26.08
N ARG A 18 -28.50 35.85 -27.39
CA ARG A 18 -29.74 35.96 -28.18
C ARG A 18 -29.82 34.86 -29.27
N PRO A 19 -31.02 34.54 -29.81
CA PRO A 19 -31.37 33.15 -30.16
C PRO A 19 -31.76 32.89 -31.64
N MET A 20 -31.96 31.59 -31.94
CA MET A 20 -32.81 30.97 -32.99
C MET A 20 -32.98 31.64 -34.36
N GLU A 21 -32.62 30.88 -35.42
CA GLU A 21 -33.43 30.80 -36.65
C GLU A 21 -33.64 29.33 -37.07
N ARG A 22 -34.71 29.09 -37.86
CA ARG A 22 -35.15 27.77 -38.32
C ARG A 22 -34.71 27.54 -39.77
N GLY A 23 -34.47 26.28 -40.14
CA GLY A 23 -34.39 25.84 -41.54
C GLY A 23 -35.31 24.64 -41.76
N ASP A 24 -36.25 24.76 -42.70
CA ASP A 24 -37.25 23.74 -43.04
C ASP A 24 -36.77 22.79 -44.16
N SER A 25 -37.47 21.65 -44.27
CA SER A 25 -37.52 20.74 -45.45
C SER A 25 -36.23 19.96 -45.83
N GLU A 26 -36.28 18.76 -46.43
CA GLU A 26 -37.36 18.04 -47.15
C GLU A 26 -37.46 16.54 -46.77
N GLN A 27 -38.63 15.93 -46.99
CA GLN A 27 -38.83 14.47 -47.11
C GLN A 27 -39.02 14.08 -48.58
N PRO A 28 -38.61 12.86 -49.00
CA PRO A 28 -39.17 12.21 -50.18
C PRO A 28 -40.07 10.99 -49.84
N CYS A 29 -41.35 11.15 -50.21
CA CYS A 29 -42.40 10.17 -50.56
C CYS A 29 -42.23 8.65 -50.38
N LYS A 30 -43.28 8.04 -49.79
CA LYS A 30 -43.68 6.62 -49.90
C LYS A 30 -44.21 6.27 -51.30
N ARG A 31 -44.09 5.01 -51.74
CA ARG A 31 -44.98 4.30 -52.70
C ARG A 31 -44.90 2.75 -52.46
N PRO A 32 -45.79 1.90 -53.02
CA PRO A 32 -46.65 1.05 -52.17
C PRO A 32 -46.35 -0.46 -52.15
N ARG A 33 -47.16 -1.20 -51.37
CA ARG A 33 -47.18 -2.66 -51.23
C ARG A 33 -47.56 -3.38 -52.54
N CYS A 34 -47.03 -4.61 -52.71
CA CYS A 34 -47.62 -5.66 -53.53
C CYS A 34 -47.79 -6.93 -52.68
N ASP A 35 -48.97 -7.55 -52.73
CA ASP A 35 -49.26 -8.86 -52.13
C ASP A 35 -48.86 -10.01 -53.07
N GLY A 36 -48.41 -11.14 -52.51
CA GLY A 36 -47.98 -12.31 -53.29
C GLY A 36 -47.69 -13.55 -52.43
N SER A 37 -48.74 -14.32 -52.12
CA SER A 37 -48.69 -15.66 -51.48
C SER A 37 -48.02 -16.73 -52.39
N PRO A 38 -47.49 -17.88 -51.89
CA PRO A 38 -48.25 -18.80 -51.03
C PRO A 38 -47.49 -19.51 -49.88
N ARG A 39 -48.30 -20.25 -49.09
CA ARG A 39 -47.98 -20.91 -47.82
C ARG A 39 -47.30 -22.28 -48.01
N THR A 40 -46.36 -22.62 -47.14
CA THR A 40 -45.89 -23.99 -46.87
C THR A 40 -46.52 -24.49 -45.55
N PRO A 41 -46.95 -25.76 -45.45
CA PRO A 41 -47.54 -26.31 -44.22
C PRO A 41 -46.49 -26.63 -43.14
N PRO A 42 -46.88 -26.67 -41.85
CA PRO A 42 -45.93 -26.83 -40.74
C PRO A 42 -45.50 -28.28 -40.52
N SER A 43 -44.22 -28.50 -40.21
CA SER A 43 -43.73 -29.77 -39.68
C SER A 43 -43.94 -29.85 -38.15
N THR A 44 -44.43 -31.00 -37.70
CA THR A 44 -44.62 -31.31 -36.27
C THR A 44 -43.28 -31.53 -35.56
N SER A 45 -43.06 -30.85 -34.43
CA SER A 45 -41.96 -31.14 -33.50
C SER A 45 -42.40 -32.14 -32.41
N PRO A 46 -41.51 -33.02 -31.91
CA PRO A 46 -41.81 -33.89 -30.77
C PRO A 46 -41.70 -33.14 -29.43
N ALA A 47 -42.40 -33.65 -28.41
CA ALA A 47 -42.27 -33.20 -27.02
C ALA A 47 -40.84 -33.46 -26.47
N GLY A 48 -40.35 -32.75 -25.46
CA GLY A 48 -40.92 -31.60 -24.76
C GLY A 48 -40.02 -31.19 -23.58
N THR A 49 -39.45 -29.99 -23.66
CA THR A 49 -38.65 -29.36 -22.60
C THR A 49 -39.52 -28.32 -21.88
N PRO A 50 -39.36 -28.04 -20.57
CA PRO A 50 -40.14 -27.00 -19.91
C PRO A 50 -39.86 -25.65 -20.57
N SER A 51 -40.87 -25.07 -21.20
CA SER A 51 -40.75 -23.81 -21.93
C SER A 51 -40.34 -22.67 -21.00
N SER A 52 -39.30 -21.93 -21.36
CA SER A 52 -38.97 -20.64 -20.74
C SER A 52 -40.21 -19.74 -20.75
N PRO A 53 -40.63 -19.13 -19.62
CA PRO A 53 -41.76 -18.22 -19.64
C PRO A 53 -41.41 -17.00 -20.47
N ASP A 54 -42.24 -16.71 -21.48
CA ASP A 54 -42.10 -15.49 -22.28
C ASP A 54 -42.26 -14.27 -21.37
N LEU A 55 -41.19 -13.48 -21.27
CA LEU A 55 -41.22 -12.18 -20.61
C LEU A 55 -41.84 -11.18 -21.58
N HIS A 56 -43.14 -10.94 -21.45
CA HIS A 56 -43.81 -9.82 -22.10
C HIS A 56 -43.10 -8.50 -21.77
N SER A 57 -43.02 -7.59 -22.73
CA SER A 57 -42.34 -6.30 -22.58
C SER A 57 -42.96 -5.36 -21.54
N ASP A 58 -44.25 -5.53 -21.22
CA ASP A 58 -44.90 -4.82 -20.12
C ASP A 58 -44.80 -5.62 -18.80
N HIS A 59 -43.89 -5.17 -17.94
CA HIS A 59 -43.66 -5.70 -16.61
C HIS A 59 -44.90 -5.69 -15.71
N ARG A 60 -45.89 -4.82 -15.97
CA ARG A 60 -47.11 -4.73 -15.16
C ARG A 60 -47.99 -5.98 -15.27
N THR A 61 -47.78 -6.79 -16.31
CA THR A 61 -48.49 -8.06 -16.55
C THR A 61 -47.84 -9.27 -15.86
N TRP A 62 -46.65 -9.13 -15.29
CA TRP A 62 -45.89 -10.27 -14.77
C TRP A 62 -46.44 -10.80 -13.44
N GLY A 63 -46.73 -12.11 -13.41
CA GLY A 63 -46.96 -12.83 -12.15
C GLY A 63 -45.65 -13.09 -11.37
N PRO A 64 -45.73 -13.55 -10.11
CA PRO A 64 -44.55 -13.71 -9.24
C PRO A 64 -43.44 -14.62 -9.81
N GLU A 65 -43.80 -15.68 -10.54
CA GLU A 65 -42.81 -16.53 -11.23
C GLU A 65 -42.09 -15.83 -12.38
N GLN A 66 -42.78 -14.95 -13.12
CA GLN A 66 -42.15 -14.15 -14.18
C GLN A 66 -41.23 -13.07 -13.58
N VAL A 67 -41.62 -12.48 -12.43
CA VAL A 67 -40.74 -11.59 -11.65
C VAL A 67 -39.51 -12.34 -11.15
N CYS A 68 -39.67 -13.55 -10.59
CA CYS A 68 -38.55 -14.37 -10.14
C CYS A 68 -37.63 -14.80 -11.30
N TYR A 69 -38.18 -15.11 -12.47
CA TYR A 69 -37.41 -15.40 -13.67
C TYR A 69 -36.66 -14.18 -14.20
N PHE A 70 -37.29 -12.99 -14.17
CA PHE A 70 -36.64 -11.72 -14.50
C PHE A 70 -35.49 -11.40 -13.54
N LEU A 71 -35.71 -11.50 -12.22
CA LEU A 71 -34.68 -11.32 -11.19
C LEU A 71 -33.51 -12.29 -11.40
N ARG A 72 -33.79 -13.58 -11.64
CA ARG A 72 -32.76 -14.58 -11.94
C ARG A 72 -31.97 -14.25 -13.20
N ARG A 73 -32.60 -13.71 -14.26
CA ARG A 73 -31.90 -13.21 -15.45
C ARG A 73 -31.10 -11.94 -15.20
N GLY A 74 -31.48 -11.13 -14.21
CA GLY A 74 -30.77 -9.93 -13.75
C GLY A 74 -29.63 -10.19 -12.75
N GLY A 75 -29.27 -11.45 -12.49
CA GLY A 75 -28.22 -11.84 -11.52
C GLY A 75 -28.72 -12.10 -10.10
N PHE A 76 -29.98 -11.82 -9.81
CA PHE A 76 -30.61 -12.01 -8.49
C PHE A 76 -31.18 -13.44 -8.36
N GLY A 77 -30.28 -14.43 -8.38
CA GLY A 77 -30.62 -15.86 -8.40
C GLY A 77 -30.82 -16.54 -7.04
N ASP A 78 -30.59 -15.83 -5.93
CA ASP A 78 -30.65 -16.33 -4.56
C ASP A 78 -32.00 -17.01 -4.24
N ALA A 79 -31.96 -18.23 -3.69
CA ALA A 79 -33.14 -19.03 -3.41
C ALA A 79 -34.03 -18.44 -2.29
N GLY A 80 -33.44 -17.76 -1.30
CA GLY A 80 -34.17 -17.05 -0.25
C GLY A 80 -34.82 -15.77 -0.77
N LEU A 81 -34.11 -14.99 -1.60
CA LEU A 81 -34.66 -13.81 -2.28
C LEU A 81 -35.85 -14.18 -3.18
N LEU A 82 -35.67 -15.18 -4.03
CA LEU A 82 -36.73 -15.67 -4.92
C LEU A 82 -37.86 -16.36 -4.13
N GLY A 83 -37.55 -16.98 -2.99
CA GLY A 83 -38.53 -17.49 -2.03
C GLY A 83 -39.42 -16.37 -1.48
N SER A 84 -38.82 -15.32 -0.93
CA SER A 84 -39.55 -14.16 -0.39
C SER A 84 -40.44 -13.49 -1.45
N PHE A 85 -39.94 -13.29 -2.68
CA PHE A 85 -40.75 -12.69 -3.75
C PHE A 85 -41.94 -13.57 -4.17
N ARG A 86 -41.81 -14.90 -4.08
CA ARG A 86 -42.94 -15.85 -4.29
C ARG A 86 -43.94 -15.82 -3.14
N GLU A 87 -43.46 -15.93 -1.90
CA GLU A 87 -44.27 -15.98 -0.69
C GLU A 87 -45.10 -14.70 -0.51
N ASN A 88 -44.48 -13.54 -0.73
CA ASN A 88 -45.13 -12.23 -0.71
C ASN A 88 -45.87 -11.89 -2.02
N LYS A 89 -45.91 -12.81 -2.99
CA LYS A 89 -46.65 -12.70 -4.26
C LYS A 89 -46.38 -11.41 -5.03
N ILE A 90 -45.12 -10.97 -5.07
CA ILE A 90 -44.73 -9.72 -5.71
C ILE A 90 -44.93 -9.81 -7.23
N THR A 91 -45.91 -9.08 -7.76
CA THR A 91 -46.19 -8.96 -9.20
C THR A 91 -45.32 -7.86 -9.82
N GLY A 92 -45.11 -7.92 -11.14
CA GLY A 92 -44.24 -6.95 -11.81
C GLY A 92 -44.77 -5.52 -11.81
N SER A 93 -46.08 -5.32 -11.57
CA SER A 93 -46.70 -4.03 -11.28
C SER A 93 -46.19 -3.35 -10.00
N LEU A 94 -45.65 -4.12 -9.04
CA LEU A 94 -45.10 -3.63 -7.77
C LEU A 94 -43.60 -3.30 -7.86
N LEU A 95 -42.88 -3.82 -8.86
CA LEU A 95 -41.43 -3.57 -9.05
C LEU A 95 -41.04 -2.08 -9.05
N PRO A 96 -41.79 -1.15 -9.66
CA PRO A 96 -41.46 0.28 -9.63
C PRO A 96 -41.65 0.95 -8.26
N PHE A 97 -42.27 0.25 -7.29
CA PHE A 97 -42.61 0.75 -5.96
C PHE A 97 -41.86 0.04 -4.83
N LEU A 98 -40.87 -0.80 -5.16
CA LEU A 98 -39.97 -1.41 -4.17
C LEU A 98 -38.91 -0.39 -3.74
N ASP A 99 -39.07 0.16 -2.54
CA ASP A 99 -38.05 0.94 -1.85
C ASP A 99 -37.25 0.10 -0.84
N GLU A 100 -36.20 0.68 -0.25
CA GLU A 100 -35.32 -0.01 0.69
C GLU A 100 -36.06 -0.51 1.93
N SER A 101 -37.09 0.21 2.41
CA SER A 101 -37.89 -0.20 3.57
C SER A 101 -38.81 -1.39 3.24
N LEU A 102 -39.40 -1.43 2.04
CA LEU A 102 -40.18 -2.58 1.59
C LEU A 102 -39.28 -3.82 1.42
N LEU A 103 -38.08 -3.63 0.85
CA LEU A 103 -37.11 -4.71 0.66
C LEU A 103 -36.53 -5.23 1.99
N GLU A 104 -36.41 -4.39 3.01
CA GLU A 104 -36.03 -4.79 4.36
C GLU A 104 -37.13 -5.62 5.03
N ASN A 105 -38.38 -5.16 4.96
CA ASN A 105 -39.55 -5.90 5.45
C ASN A 105 -39.77 -7.25 4.73
N LEU A 106 -39.32 -7.37 3.48
CA LEU A 106 -39.34 -8.61 2.71
C LEU A 106 -38.15 -9.55 3.03
N GLY A 107 -37.21 -9.16 3.90
CA GLY A 107 -35.96 -9.91 4.12
C GLY A 107 -35.06 -9.98 2.88
N ALA A 108 -35.33 -9.13 1.89
CA ALA A 108 -34.68 -9.10 0.58
C ALA A 108 -33.51 -8.11 0.51
N LEU A 109 -33.47 -7.13 1.40
CA LEU A 109 -32.43 -6.09 1.42
C LEU A 109 -31.03 -6.70 1.54
N THR A 110 -30.85 -7.70 2.42
CA THR A 110 -29.58 -8.42 2.60
C THR A 110 -29.08 -9.08 1.31
N CYS A 111 -29.96 -9.73 0.54
CA CYS A 111 -29.61 -10.36 -0.74
C CYS A 111 -29.30 -9.32 -1.83
N LEU A 112 -30.00 -8.18 -1.83
CA LEU A 112 -29.79 -7.11 -2.82
C LEU A 112 -28.53 -6.27 -2.52
N THR A 113 -28.18 -6.06 -1.25
CA THR A 113 -26.95 -5.38 -0.84
C THR A 113 -25.69 -6.19 -1.18
N GLN A 114 -25.77 -7.53 -1.13
CA GLN A 114 -24.65 -8.42 -1.46
C GLN A 114 -24.24 -8.42 -2.94
N SER A 115 -25.02 -7.78 -3.81
CA SER A 115 -24.81 -7.74 -5.27
C SER A 115 -24.50 -6.34 -5.83
N ARG A 116 -24.38 -5.31 -4.98
CA ARG A 116 -24.03 -3.95 -5.42
C ARG A 116 -22.53 -3.68 -5.31
N ILE A 117 -21.95 -3.10 -6.36
CA ILE A 117 -20.61 -2.48 -6.31
C ILE A 117 -20.65 -1.38 -5.25
N CYS A 118 -19.69 -1.39 -4.33
CA CYS A 118 -19.56 -0.34 -3.32
C CYS A 118 -18.59 0.74 -3.82
N VAL A 119 -18.97 2.00 -3.66
CA VAL A 119 -18.12 3.15 -3.98
C VAL A 119 -17.57 3.74 -2.69
N ILE A 120 -16.24 3.76 -2.54
CA ILE A 120 -15.54 4.40 -1.43
C ILE A 120 -14.82 5.64 -1.96
N ASN A 121 -14.96 6.78 -1.27
CA ASN A 121 -14.23 7.99 -1.63
C ASN A 121 -12.89 8.05 -0.86
N ASP A 122 -11.78 7.88 -1.57
CA ASP A 122 -10.42 7.99 -1.06
C ASP A 122 -9.79 9.34 -1.50
N PRO A 123 -9.06 10.06 -0.63
CA PRO A 123 -8.53 11.38 -0.95
C PRO A 123 -7.36 11.40 -1.95
N ILE A 124 -6.79 10.24 -2.29
CA ILE A 124 -5.70 10.07 -3.28
C ILE A 124 -6.27 9.67 -4.63
N HIS A 125 -7.18 8.69 -4.63
CA HIS A 125 -7.69 8.05 -5.85
C HIS A 125 -9.09 8.52 -6.28
N GLY A 126 -9.78 9.28 -5.44
CA GLY A 126 -11.17 9.70 -5.66
C GLY A 126 -12.16 8.57 -5.39
N HIS A 127 -13.15 8.41 -6.27
CA HIS A 127 -14.15 7.35 -6.16
C HIS A 127 -13.57 6.00 -6.61
N ILE A 128 -13.35 5.10 -5.65
CA ILE A 128 -12.92 3.72 -5.85
C ILE A 128 -14.15 2.81 -5.87
N GLU A 129 -14.27 1.98 -6.89
CA GLU A 129 -15.26 0.89 -6.97
C GLU A 129 -14.67 -0.44 -6.49
N PHE A 130 -15.36 -1.10 -5.56
CA PHE A 130 -15.01 -2.44 -5.08
C PHE A 130 -16.11 -3.45 -5.43
N HIS A 131 -15.66 -4.58 -5.99
CA HIS A 131 -16.49 -5.77 -6.24
C HIS A 131 -17.01 -6.35 -4.91
N PRO A 132 -18.24 -6.91 -4.83
CA PRO A 132 -18.84 -7.38 -3.58
C PRO A 132 -17.98 -8.39 -2.78
N LEU A 133 -17.25 -9.29 -3.45
CA LEU A 133 -16.30 -10.19 -2.77
C LEU A 133 -15.21 -9.44 -1.98
N LEU A 134 -14.73 -8.32 -2.51
CA LEU A 134 -13.72 -7.48 -1.86
C LEU A 134 -14.30 -6.80 -0.62
N ILE A 135 -15.55 -6.31 -0.71
CA ILE A 135 -16.29 -5.77 0.45
C ILE A 135 -16.50 -6.82 1.53
N ARG A 136 -16.84 -8.06 1.16
CA ARG A 136 -16.95 -9.19 2.12
C ARG A 136 -15.63 -9.56 2.82
N ILE A 137 -14.48 -9.16 2.27
CA ILE A 137 -13.16 -9.29 2.91
C ILE A 137 -12.85 -8.06 3.77
N ILE A 138 -13.16 -6.85 3.26
CA ILE A 138 -12.96 -5.58 3.95
C ILE A 138 -13.80 -5.51 5.25
N ASP A 139 -15.05 -5.95 5.22
CA ASP A 139 -15.98 -5.92 6.35
C ASP A 139 -15.82 -7.11 7.31
N THR A 140 -14.57 -7.44 7.64
CA THR A 140 -14.19 -8.46 8.62
C THR A 140 -13.39 -7.86 9.77
N PRO A 141 -13.44 -8.41 11.00
CA PRO A 141 -12.63 -7.93 12.12
C PRO A 141 -11.12 -7.89 11.78
N GLN A 142 -10.64 -8.90 11.05
CA GLN A 142 -9.24 -9.05 10.65
C GLN A 142 -8.77 -7.90 9.74
N PHE A 143 -9.62 -7.40 8.85
CA PHE A 143 -9.30 -6.28 7.96
C PHE A 143 -9.59 -4.91 8.60
N GLN A 144 -10.73 -4.76 9.28
CA GLN A 144 -11.11 -3.49 9.96
C GLN A 144 -10.11 -3.12 11.08
N ARG A 145 -9.43 -4.11 11.67
CA ARG A 145 -8.25 -3.94 12.54
C ARG A 145 -7.24 -2.91 12.02
N LEU A 146 -6.99 -2.88 10.71
CA LEU A 146 -5.99 -2.00 10.09
C LEU A 146 -6.32 -0.50 10.23
N ARG A 147 -7.54 -0.13 10.66
CA ARG A 147 -7.92 1.25 11.02
C ARG A 147 -7.22 1.74 12.29
N TYR A 148 -6.75 0.81 13.12
CA TYR A 148 -6.17 1.09 14.43
C TYR A 148 -4.64 0.90 14.44
N ILE A 149 -4.00 0.95 13.26
CA ILE A 149 -2.55 0.79 13.08
C ILE A 149 -2.02 1.91 12.18
N LYS A 150 -1.28 2.87 12.73
CA LYS A 150 -0.68 3.99 11.97
C LYS A 150 0.32 3.47 10.94
N GLN A 151 0.20 3.95 9.70
CA GLN A 151 1.11 3.59 8.59
C GLN A 151 2.58 3.85 8.95
N LEU A 152 2.84 5.00 9.57
CA LEU A 152 4.19 5.50 9.88
C LEU A 152 4.58 5.38 11.36
N GLY A 153 3.81 4.66 12.18
CA GLY A 153 4.11 4.47 13.61
C GLY A 153 4.41 5.77 14.35
N GLY A 154 5.57 5.84 15.00
CA GLY A 154 6.10 7.02 15.70
C GLY A 154 6.22 8.29 14.84
N GLY A 155 6.21 8.16 13.50
CA GLY A 155 6.18 9.27 12.56
C GLY A 155 5.00 10.24 12.76
N TYR A 156 3.85 9.77 13.26
CA TYR A 156 2.71 10.64 13.61
C TYR A 156 3.06 11.70 14.67
N TYR A 157 3.91 11.34 15.64
CA TYR A 157 4.40 12.25 16.68
C TYR A 157 5.44 13.26 16.19
N VAL A 158 5.79 13.25 14.90
CA VAL A 158 6.66 14.23 14.24
C VAL A 158 5.89 15.00 13.17
N PHE A 159 5.13 14.29 12.35
CA PHE A 159 4.33 14.82 11.25
C PHE A 159 2.85 14.68 11.62
N PRO A 160 2.19 15.74 12.15
CA PRO A 160 0.82 15.63 12.64
C PRO A 160 -0.22 15.32 11.55
N GLY A 161 0.12 15.57 10.27
CA GLY A 161 -0.68 15.12 9.13
C GLY A 161 -0.62 13.60 8.89
N ALA A 162 0.37 12.89 9.44
CA ALA A 162 0.55 11.44 9.28
C ALA A 162 -0.35 10.62 10.22
N SER A 163 -1.62 11.02 10.30
CA SER A 163 -2.68 10.34 11.06
C SER A 163 -3.23 9.08 10.38
N HIS A 164 -2.86 8.86 9.11
CA HIS A 164 -3.33 7.75 8.28
C HIS A 164 -2.86 6.37 8.78
N ASN A 165 -3.70 5.38 8.52
CA ASN A 165 -3.58 4.01 8.99
C ASN A 165 -3.38 3.05 7.81
N ARG A 166 -3.03 1.81 8.13
CA ARG A 166 -2.85 0.74 7.14
C ARG A 166 -4.12 0.48 6.31
N PHE A 167 -5.31 0.65 6.90
CA PHE A 167 -6.59 0.37 6.23
C PHE A 167 -6.78 1.11 4.90
N GLU A 168 -6.70 2.44 4.90
CA GLU A 168 -6.91 3.25 3.69
C GLU A 168 -5.80 3.06 2.65
N HIS A 169 -4.59 2.75 3.10
CA HIS A 169 -3.49 2.33 2.23
C HIS A 169 -3.79 0.99 1.55
N SER A 170 -4.19 -0.04 2.31
CA SER A 170 -4.58 -1.35 1.77
C SER A 170 -5.71 -1.24 0.74
N LEU A 171 -6.73 -0.39 0.97
CA LEU A 171 -7.76 -0.08 -0.04
C LEU A 171 -7.15 0.48 -1.33
N GLY A 172 -6.27 1.48 -1.22
CA GLY A 172 -5.59 2.07 -2.38
C GLY A 172 -4.71 1.08 -3.14
N VAL A 173 -3.99 0.20 -2.44
CA VAL A 173 -3.18 -0.86 -3.07
C VAL A 173 -4.07 -1.88 -3.80
N GLY A 174 -5.17 -2.31 -3.19
CA GLY A 174 -6.17 -3.18 -3.85
C GLY A 174 -6.80 -2.55 -5.10
N TYR A 175 -7.05 -1.24 -5.07
CA TYR A 175 -7.52 -0.47 -6.23
C TYR A 175 -6.47 -0.41 -7.34
N LEU A 176 -5.25 0.03 -7.04
CA LEU A 176 -4.17 0.16 -8.02
C LEU A 176 -3.77 -1.21 -8.62
N ALA A 177 -3.81 -2.28 -7.83
CA ALA A 177 -3.64 -3.65 -8.31
C ALA A 177 -4.68 -3.99 -9.40
N GLY A 178 -5.95 -3.66 -9.14
CA GLY A 178 -7.06 -3.79 -10.09
C GLY A 178 -6.88 -2.94 -11.36
N CYS A 179 -6.45 -1.69 -11.22
CA CYS A 179 -6.19 -0.81 -12.35
C CYS A 179 -5.05 -1.32 -13.25
N LEU A 180 -3.95 -1.81 -12.65
CA LEU A 180 -2.81 -2.32 -13.41
C LEU A 180 -3.18 -3.62 -14.15
N VAL A 181 -3.78 -4.59 -13.46
CA VAL A 181 -4.14 -5.87 -14.08
C VAL A 181 -5.20 -5.71 -15.18
N ARG A 182 -6.19 -4.83 -14.99
CA ARG A 182 -7.19 -4.50 -16.01
C ARG A 182 -6.55 -3.83 -17.22
N SER A 183 -5.64 -2.87 -17.01
CA SER A 183 -4.96 -2.20 -18.13
C SER A 183 -4.07 -3.14 -18.94
N LEU A 184 -3.48 -4.16 -18.31
CA LEU A 184 -2.78 -5.24 -19.03
C LEU A 184 -3.77 -6.09 -19.83
N SER A 185 -4.91 -6.46 -19.24
CA SER A 185 -5.95 -7.27 -19.89
C SER A 185 -6.56 -6.60 -21.12
N GLU A 186 -6.84 -5.30 -21.04
CA GLU A 186 -7.42 -4.51 -22.13
C GLU A 186 -6.43 -4.28 -23.29
N LYS A 187 -5.15 -4.07 -22.97
CA LYS A 187 -4.11 -3.77 -23.98
C LYS A 187 -3.51 -5.02 -24.62
N GLN A 188 -3.55 -6.15 -23.92
CA GLN A 188 -2.97 -7.41 -24.35
C GLN A 188 -3.91 -8.60 -24.08
N PRO A 189 -5.03 -8.73 -24.82
CA PRO A 189 -6.00 -9.82 -24.64
C PRO A 189 -5.36 -11.22 -24.79
N GLU A 190 -4.24 -11.34 -25.52
CA GLU A 190 -3.47 -12.57 -25.67
C GLU A 190 -2.90 -13.13 -24.36
N LEU A 191 -2.76 -12.30 -23.31
CA LEU A 191 -2.39 -12.73 -21.96
C LEU A 191 -3.52 -13.49 -21.24
N GLN A 192 -4.73 -13.54 -21.82
CA GLN A 192 -5.90 -14.29 -21.36
C GLN A 192 -6.22 -14.05 -19.88
N ILE A 193 -6.03 -12.81 -19.40
CA ILE A 193 -6.31 -12.42 -18.01
C ILE A 193 -7.81 -12.55 -17.78
N SER A 194 -8.18 -13.33 -16.76
CA SER A 194 -9.57 -13.60 -16.41
C SER A 194 -10.05 -12.70 -15.28
N GLU A 195 -11.37 -12.52 -15.13
CA GLU A 195 -11.96 -11.86 -13.94
C GLU A 195 -11.48 -12.54 -12.63
N ARG A 196 -11.34 -13.87 -12.65
CA ARG A 196 -10.76 -14.66 -11.55
C ARG A 196 -9.32 -14.23 -11.23
N ASP A 197 -8.46 -14.04 -12.23
CA ASP A 197 -7.10 -13.50 -12.04
C ASP A 197 -7.14 -12.09 -11.45
N MET A 198 -8.00 -11.21 -11.98
CA MET A 198 -8.10 -9.82 -11.53
C MET A 198 -8.57 -9.73 -10.08
N LEU A 199 -9.60 -10.49 -9.69
CA LEU A 199 -10.06 -10.57 -8.31
C LEU A 199 -8.95 -11.09 -7.37
N CYS A 200 -8.21 -12.14 -7.76
CA CYS A 200 -7.09 -12.63 -6.95
C CYS A 200 -5.99 -11.58 -6.75
N VAL A 201 -5.65 -10.81 -7.79
CA VAL A 201 -4.67 -9.71 -7.72
C VAL A 201 -5.18 -8.57 -6.81
N GLN A 202 -6.47 -8.22 -6.88
CA GLN A 202 -7.08 -7.22 -6.00
C GLN A 202 -7.13 -7.69 -4.54
N ILE A 203 -7.47 -8.96 -4.27
CA ILE A 203 -7.48 -9.54 -2.92
C ILE A 203 -6.06 -9.54 -2.34
N ALA A 204 -5.05 -9.93 -3.13
CA ALA A 204 -3.65 -9.86 -2.69
C ALA A 204 -3.23 -8.41 -2.36
N GLY A 205 -3.61 -7.43 -3.21
CA GLY A 205 -3.36 -6.01 -2.95
C GLY A 205 -4.02 -5.50 -1.66
N LEU A 206 -5.27 -5.85 -1.40
CA LEU A 206 -5.94 -5.56 -0.13
C LEU A 206 -5.25 -6.24 1.07
N CYS A 207 -4.88 -7.50 0.93
CA CYS A 207 -4.48 -8.35 2.06
C CYS A 207 -2.98 -8.31 2.39
N HIS A 208 -2.14 -7.66 1.57
CA HIS A 208 -0.67 -7.69 1.72
C HIS A 208 -0.16 -7.18 3.08
N ASP A 209 -0.95 -6.33 3.75
CA ASP A 209 -0.59 -5.58 4.96
C ASP A 209 -1.30 -6.07 6.24
N LEU A 210 -2.14 -7.10 6.15
CA LEU A 210 -2.92 -7.65 7.28
C LEU A 210 -2.05 -8.05 8.50
N GLY A 211 -0.79 -8.42 8.26
CA GLY A 211 0.16 -8.88 9.26
C GLY A 211 0.92 -7.81 10.01
N HIS A 212 0.71 -6.52 9.72
CA HIS A 212 1.36 -5.47 10.51
C HIS A 212 0.89 -5.48 11.97
N GLY A 213 1.83 -5.30 12.90
CA GLY A 213 1.52 -5.08 14.31
C GLY A 213 1.34 -3.59 14.65
N PRO A 214 1.16 -3.27 15.94
CA PRO A 214 1.08 -1.90 16.43
C PRO A 214 2.26 -1.03 15.97
N PHE A 215 2.00 0.19 15.53
CA PHE A 215 2.98 1.12 14.98
C PHE A 215 3.74 0.58 13.74
N SER A 216 3.11 -0.32 12.97
CA SER A 216 3.59 -0.87 11.70
C SER A 216 5.00 -1.48 11.79
N HIS A 217 6.02 -0.79 11.27
CA HIS A 217 7.41 -1.29 11.19
C HIS A 217 8.17 -1.25 12.52
N MET A 218 7.63 -0.58 13.54
CA MET A 218 8.16 -0.70 14.90
C MET A 218 8.02 -2.14 15.41
N PHE A 219 6.90 -2.81 15.11
CA PHE A 219 6.58 -4.11 15.68
C PHE A 219 7.49 -5.23 15.15
N ASP A 220 7.55 -5.43 13.83
CA ASP A 220 8.39 -6.45 13.21
C ASP A 220 9.86 -6.02 13.08
N GLY A 221 10.13 -4.71 12.99
CA GLY A 221 11.48 -4.16 12.84
C GLY A 221 12.25 -3.92 14.14
N ARG A 222 11.58 -3.72 15.29
CA ARG A 222 12.22 -3.46 16.60
C ARG A 222 11.71 -4.37 17.71
N PHE A 223 10.40 -4.40 17.96
CA PHE A 223 9.85 -5.09 19.14
C PHE A 223 10.00 -6.61 19.09
N ILE A 224 9.49 -7.29 18.05
CA ILE A 224 9.60 -8.76 17.95
C ILE A 224 11.07 -9.24 17.93
N PRO A 225 12.01 -8.62 17.18
CA PRO A 225 13.43 -9.00 17.26
C PRO A 225 14.05 -8.92 18.66
N LEU A 226 13.60 -8.00 19.52
CA LEU A 226 14.10 -7.84 20.89
C LEU A 226 13.35 -8.73 21.90
N ALA A 227 12.05 -8.93 21.71
CA ALA A 227 11.22 -9.75 22.60
C ALA A 227 11.38 -11.26 22.35
N ARG A 228 11.61 -11.65 21.09
CA ARG A 228 11.70 -13.04 20.61
C ARG A 228 12.80 -13.20 19.55
N PRO A 229 14.09 -13.03 19.92
CA PRO A 229 15.21 -13.11 18.97
C PRO A 229 15.34 -14.48 18.27
N GLU A 230 14.73 -15.53 18.83
CA GLU A 230 14.66 -16.86 18.22
C GLU A 230 13.68 -16.95 17.03
N VAL A 231 12.71 -16.02 16.93
CA VAL A 231 11.66 -16.04 15.91
C VAL A 231 11.99 -15.10 14.74
N LYS A 232 12.08 -15.68 13.54
CA LYS A 232 12.15 -14.92 12.28
C LYS A 232 10.75 -14.58 11.78
N TRP A 233 10.17 -13.53 12.35
CA TRP A 233 8.89 -12.95 11.95
C TRP A 233 9.06 -11.86 10.88
N THR A 234 8.11 -11.75 9.94
CA THR A 234 7.89 -10.58 9.09
C THR A 234 6.41 -10.28 8.97
N HIS A 235 6.04 -9.02 8.68
CA HIS A 235 4.64 -8.67 8.45
C HIS A 235 4.03 -9.43 7.26
N GLU A 236 4.79 -9.80 6.22
CA GLU A 236 4.26 -10.60 5.10
C GLU A 236 3.86 -12.04 5.52
N GLN A 237 4.60 -12.65 6.47
CA GLN A 237 4.19 -13.92 7.08
C GLN A 237 2.88 -13.76 7.86
N GLY A 238 2.79 -12.70 8.67
CA GLY A 238 1.57 -12.34 9.39
C GLY A 238 0.39 -12.09 8.45
N SER A 239 0.61 -11.48 7.29
CA SER A 239 -0.44 -11.20 6.31
C SER A 239 -1.00 -12.49 5.71
N VAL A 240 -0.13 -13.46 5.42
CA VAL A 240 -0.54 -14.79 4.93
C VAL A 240 -1.31 -15.58 6.00
N GLN A 241 -0.89 -15.52 7.27
CA GLN A 241 -1.57 -16.19 8.38
C GLN A 241 -2.93 -15.52 8.70
N MET A 242 -2.95 -14.19 8.76
CA MET A 242 -4.17 -13.41 9.00
C MET A 242 -5.16 -13.54 7.86
N PHE A 243 -4.71 -13.62 6.60
CA PHE A 243 -5.58 -13.89 5.45
C PHE A 243 -6.25 -15.27 5.53
N GLU A 244 -5.52 -16.33 5.91
CA GLU A 244 -6.13 -17.65 6.12
C GLU A 244 -7.14 -17.63 7.28
N HIS A 245 -6.81 -16.96 8.39
CA HIS A 245 -7.72 -16.80 9.52
C HIS A 245 -8.97 -15.99 9.14
N LEU A 246 -8.83 -14.91 8.37
CA LEU A 246 -9.92 -14.09 7.83
C LEU A 246 -10.85 -14.94 6.95
N VAL A 247 -10.30 -15.67 5.97
CA VAL A 247 -11.08 -16.49 5.03
C VAL A 247 -11.85 -17.59 5.77
N ASN A 248 -11.23 -18.28 6.72
CA ASN A 248 -11.86 -19.37 7.47
C ASN A 248 -12.91 -18.87 8.46
N SER A 249 -12.58 -17.86 9.28
CA SER A 249 -13.47 -17.38 10.35
C SER A 249 -14.74 -16.71 9.82
N ASN A 250 -14.69 -16.16 8.62
CA ASN A 250 -15.82 -15.46 7.98
C ASN A 250 -16.49 -16.30 6.87
N GLY A 251 -16.15 -17.59 6.75
CA GLY A 251 -16.78 -18.53 5.81
C GLY A 251 -16.60 -18.18 4.32
N LEU A 252 -15.52 -17.47 3.96
CA LEU A 252 -15.41 -16.83 2.65
C LEU A 252 -15.12 -17.78 1.49
N LYS A 253 -14.71 -19.03 1.73
CA LYS A 253 -14.43 -20.02 0.65
C LYS A 253 -15.65 -20.24 -0.24
N ALA A 254 -16.83 -20.45 0.34
CA ALA A 254 -18.09 -20.55 -0.41
C ALA A 254 -18.48 -19.26 -1.15
N VAL A 255 -18.11 -18.09 -0.62
CA VAL A 255 -18.34 -16.79 -1.26
C VAL A 255 -17.38 -16.61 -2.45
N MET A 256 -16.13 -17.06 -2.33
CA MET A 256 -15.15 -17.07 -3.44
C MET A 256 -15.65 -17.96 -4.59
N GLU A 257 -16.14 -19.17 -4.28
CA GLU A 257 -16.77 -20.09 -5.26
C GLU A 257 -17.97 -19.44 -5.96
N GLN A 258 -18.85 -18.76 -5.22
CA GLN A 258 -20.01 -18.05 -5.77
C GLN A 258 -19.63 -17.00 -6.83
N TYR A 259 -18.46 -16.36 -6.71
CA TYR A 259 -17.92 -15.40 -7.67
C TYR A 259 -16.90 -16.02 -8.66
N GLY A 260 -16.84 -17.35 -8.77
CA GLY A 260 -16.06 -18.05 -9.79
C GLY A 260 -14.56 -18.22 -9.50
N LEU A 261 -14.14 -18.06 -8.25
CA LEU A 261 -12.80 -18.45 -7.79
C LEU A 261 -12.78 -19.95 -7.42
N ILE A 262 -11.59 -20.55 -7.43
CA ILE A 262 -11.33 -21.91 -6.96
C ILE A 262 -10.44 -21.78 -5.71
N PRO A 263 -10.99 -21.91 -4.48
CA PRO A 263 -10.27 -21.56 -3.25
C PRO A 263 -8.92 -22.26 -3.08
N GLU A 264 -8.80 -23.53 -3.47
CA GLU A 264 -7.57 -24.33 -3.33
C GLU A 264 -6.40 -23.72 -4.12
N GLU A 265 -6.67 -23.26 -5.35
CA GLU A 265 -5.68 -22.64 -6.24
C GLU A 265 -5.50 -21.15 -5.92
N ASP A 266 -6.60 -20.43 -5.67
CA ASP A 266 -6.61 -18.98 -5.57
C ASP A 266 -6.11 -18.48 -4.21
N ILE A 267 -6.40 -19.17 -3.11
CA ILE A 267 -5.81 -18.85 -1.80
C ILE A 267 -4.30 -19.07 -1.85
N CYS A 268 -3.82 -20.10 -2.56
CA CYS A 268 -2.40 -20.31 -2.79
C CYS A 268 -1.80 -19.14 -3.58
N PHE A 269 -2.40 -18.78 -4.71
CA PHE A 269 -1.96 -17.66 -5.55
C PHE A 269 -1.95 -16.30 -4.82
N ILE A 270 -2.97 -16.01 -4.02
CA ILE A 270 -3.06 -14.77 -3.22
C ILE A 270 -1.92 -14.71 -2.21
N LYS A 271 -1.66 -15.80 -1.47
CA LYS A 271 -0.57 -15.86 -0.49
C LYS A 271 0.80 -15.71 -1.16
N GLU A 272 1.02 -16.40 -2.27
CA GLU A 272 2.26 -16.35 -3.04
C GLU A 272 2.58 -14.94 -3.58
N GLN A 273 1.56 -14.13 -3.93
CA GLN A 273 1.74 -12.73 -4.30
C GLN A 273 2.19 -11.83 -3.14
N ILE A 274 1.84 -12.17 -1.90
CA ILE A 274 2.19 -11.39 -0.70
C ILE A 274 3.61 -11.76 -0.23
N ILE A 275 3.85 -13.04 0.07
CA ILE A 275 5.10 -13.50 0.69
C ILE A 275 6.18 -13.87 -0.34
N GLY A 276 5.79 -14.32 -1.54
CA GLY A 276 6.68 -14.99 -2.50
C GLY A 276 6.46 -16.51 -2.53
N PRO A 277 7.33 -17.27 -3.22
CA PRO A 277 7.17 -18.72 -3.36
C PRO A 277 7.45 -19.44 -2.02
N PRO A 278 6.76 -20.56 -1.74
CA PRO A 278 6.84 -21.25 -0.44
C PRO A 278 8.17 -22.01 -0.21
N GLU A 279 8.92 -22.30 -1.28
CA GLU A 279 10.17 -23.08 -1.23
C GLU A 279 11.24 -22.37 -2.08
N THR A 280 12.50 -22.33 -1.62
CA THR A 280 13.63 -21.96 -2.48
C THR A 280 13.82 -23.05 -3.54
N PRO A 281 13.77 -22.73 -4.85
CA PRO A 281 13.80 -23.74 -5.90
C PRO A 281 15.10 -24.55 -5.89
N ILE A 282 14.97 -25.87 -5.82
CA ILE A 282 16.09 -26.80 -5.94
C ILE A 282 16.47 -26.89 -7.43
N LYS A 283 17.50 -26.12 -7.82
CA LYS A 283 18.08 -25.93 -9.17
C LYS A 283 17.36 -24.91 -10.08
N ASP A 284 18.17 -24.21 -10.88
CA ASP A 284 17.88 -22.97 -11.63
C ASP A 284 16.85 -23.02 -12.78
N CYS A 285 16.02 -24.07 -12.88
CA CYS A 285 15.17 -24.28 -14.07
C CYS A 285 13.67 -24.48 -13.81
N MET A 286 13.22 -24.63 -12.56
CA MET A 286 11.80 -24.88 -12.26
C MET A 286 11.06 -23.60 -11.84
N TRP A 287 9.81 -23.46 -12.34
CA TRP A 287 8.89 -22.41 -11.93
C TRP A 287 8.50 -22.63 -10.46
N PRO A 288 8.73 -21.66 -9.55
CA PRO A 288 8.66 -21.90 -8.10
C PRO A 288 7.27 -21.69 -7.49
N TYR A 289 6.31 -21.16 -8.26
CA TYR A 289 4.96 -20.86 -7.79
C TYR A 289 3.96 -21.95 -8.19
N LYS A 290 2.97 -22.19 -7.32
CA LYS A 290 1.96 -23.25 -7.49
C LYS A 290 0.59 -22.69 -7.88
N GLY A 291 0.22 -21.49 -7.42
CA GLY A 291 -1.12 -20.91 -7.63
C GLY A 291 -1.43 -20.42 -9.04
N ARG A 292 -0.40 -20.13 -9.85
CA ARG A 292 -0.50 -19.80 -11.30
C ARG A 292 0.73 -20.28 -12.06
N PRO A 293 0.59 -20.67 -13.35
CA PRO A 293 1.69 -21.19 -14.16
C PRO A 293 2.58 -20.05 -14.70
N LYS A 294 3.73 -20.41 -15.31
CA LYS A 294 4.78 -19.48 -15.73
C LYS A 294 4.31 -18.44 -16.76
N GLU A 295 3.35 -18.80 -17.59
CA GLU A 295 2.73 -17.94 -18.61
C GLU A 295 2.01 -16.74 -17.97
N LYS A 296 1.59 -16.87 -16.70
CA LYS A 296 0.96 -15.84 -15.87
C LYS A 296 1.92 -15.17 -14.89
N SER A 297 3.23 -15.38 -15.05
CA SER A 297 4.28 -14.90 -14.13
C SER A 297 4.25 -13.39 -13.86
N PHE A 298 3.82 -12.58 -14.83
CA PHE A 298 3.69 -11.13 -14.71
C PHE A 298 2.70 -10.68 -13.62
N LEU A 299 1.73 -11.53 -13.22
CA LEU A 299 0.79 -11.17 -12.15
C LEU A 299 1.48 -11.03 -10.79
N TYR A 300 2.53 -11.82 -10.52
CA TYR A 300 3.32 -11.74 -9.28
C TYR A 300 4.19 -10.48 -9.19
N GLU A 301 4.28 -9.69 -10.27
CA GLU A 301 5.04 -8.44 -10.31
C GLU A 301 4.16 -7.21 -10.00
N ILE A 302 2.87 -7.40 -9.73
CA ILE A 302 1.90 -6.33 -9.46
C ILE A 302 1.92 -5.88 -7.99
N VAL A 303 1.67 -6.80 -7.06
CA VAL A 303 1.39 -6.46 -5.64
C VAL A 303 2.66 -6.28 -4.81
N ALA A 304 3.56 -7.27 -4.80
CA ALA A 304 4.83 -7.19 -4.07
C ALA A 304 5.97 -7.72 -4.94
N ASN A 305 6.59 -6.84 -5.74
CA ASN A 305 7.52 -7.23 -6.78
C ASN A 305 8.89 -7.62 -6.21
N LYS A 306 9.06 -8.91 -5.90
CA LYS A 306 10.32 -9.45 -5.36
C LYS A 306 11.49 -9.43 -6.37
N ARG A 307 11.27 -9.12 -7.66
CA ARG A 307 12.32 -9.02 -8.70
C ARG A 307 13.08 -7.69 -8.61
N ASN A 308 12.36 -6.57 -8.54
CA ASN A 308 12.97 -5.23 -8.61
C ASN A 308 12.34 -4.17 -7.69
N GLY A 309 11.28 -4.51 -6.95
CA GLY A 309 10.60 -3.59 -6.03
C GLY A 309 9.87 -2.44 -6.73
N ILE A 310 9.33 -2.67 -7.94
CA ILE A 310 8.38 -1.78 -8.61
C ILE A 310 7.02 -2.47 -8.59
N ASP A 311 6.11 -1.98 -7.75
CA ASP A 311 4.80 -2.55 -7.47
C ASP A 311 3.81 -1.47 -7.02
N VAL A 312 2.53 -1.83 -6.93
CA VAL A 312 1.44 -0.89 -6.64
C VAL A 312 1.37 -0.45 -5.16
N ASP A 313 1.94 -1.25 -4.24
CA ASP A 313 2.21 -0.86 -2.84
C ASP A 313 2.92 0.51 -2.79
N LYS A 314 4.07 0.58 -3.49
CA LYS A 314 4.90 1.79 -3.53
C LYS A 314 4.18 2.98 -4.16
N TRP A 315 3.36 2.73 -5.18
CA TRP A 315 2.63 3.79 -5.86
C TRP A 315 1.59 4.44 -4.94
N ASP A 316 0.85 3.64 -4.15
CA ASP A 316 -0.09 4.19 -3.17
C ASP A 316 0.65 4.97 -2.08
N TYR A 317 1.63 4.35 -1.39
CA TYR A 317 2.21 5.02 -0.22
C TYR A 317 3.02 6.27 -0.60
N PHE A 318 3.62 6.34 -1.80
CA PHE A 318 4.25 7.58 -2.27
C PHE A 318 3.23 8.71 -2.42
N ALA A 319 2.09 8.45 -3.06
CA ALA A 319 1.04 9.44 -3.27
C ALA A 319 0.34 9.84 -1.95
N ARG A 320 0.04 8.85 -1.10
CA ARG A 320 -0.58 9.04 0.22
C ARG A 320 0.30 9.84 1.18
N TYR A 321 1.60 9.55 1.21
CA TYR A 321 2.57 10.32 1.99
C TYR A 321 2.69 11.78 1.49
N VAL A 322 2.67 12.02 0.18
CA VAL A 322 2.77 13.37 -0.39
C VAL A 322 1.64 14.27 0.08
N LEU A 323 0.39 13.78 0.01
CA LEU A 323 -0.76 14.55 0.48
C LEU A 323 -0.60 14.92 1.96
N VAL A 324 -0.13 13.96 2.75
CA VAL A 324 0.03 14.02 4.20
C VAL A 324 1.13 15.00 4.66
N THR A 325 2.24 15.10 3.93
CA THR A 325 3.38 15.95 4.30
C THR A 325 3.47 17.26 3.53
N SER A 326 2.59 17.46 2.54
CA SER A 326 2.62 18.61 1.62
C SER A 326 3.94 18.74 0.81
N GLU A 327 4.73 17.67 0.71
CA GLU A 327 5.94 17.65 -0.13
C GLU A 327 5.57 17.50 -1.61
N LYS A 328 6.07 18.40 -2.46
CA LYS A 328 5.90 18.28 -3.92
C LYS A 328 6.82 17.16 -4.45
N LEU A 329 6.23 16.15 -5.08
CA LEU A 329 6.95 15.18 -5.91
C LEU A 329 6.70 15.44 -7.41
N GLU A 330 7.78 15.39 -8.17
CA GLU A 330 7.75 15.23 -9.63
C GLU A 330 8.31 13.84 -9.95
N VAL A 331 7.44 12.91 -10.34
CA VAL A 331 7.85 11.56 -10.77
C VAL A 331 7.91 11.54 -12.29
N GLY A 332 9.07 11.91 -12.84
CA GLY A 332 9.28 11.97 -14.29
C GLY A 332 9.68 10.64 -14.94
N ASN A 333 10.25 9.71 -14.17
CA ASN A 333 10.72 8.38 -14.62
C ASN A 333 11.00 7.44 -13.43
N LEU A 334 11.41 6.19 -13.72
CA LEU A 334 11.73 5.19 -12.69
C LEU A 334 12.91 5.57 -11.77
N TYR A 335 13.91 6.31 -12.25
CA TYR A 335 14.99 6.80 -11.36
C TYR A 335 14.45 7.83 -10.36
N ASP A 336 13.49 8.66 -10.78
CA ASP A 336 12.83 9.62 -9.88
C ASP A 336 11.94 8.91 -8.86
N MET A 337 11.34 7.75 -9.20
CA MET A 337 10.65 6.88 -8.25
C MET A 337 11.58 6.35 -7.15
N PHE A 338 12.75 5.80 -7.52
CA PHE A 338 13.73 5.32 -6.53
C PHE A 338 14.39 6.47 -5.76
N HIS A 339 14.57 7.64 -6.38
CA HIS A 339 15.02 8.86 -5.72
C HIS A 339 14.01 9.34 -4.67
N THR A 340 12.73 9.43 -5.06
CA THR A 340 11.57 9.68 -4.19
C THR A 340 11.61 8.78 -2.98
N ARG A 341 11.67 7.44 -3.18
CA ARG A 341 11.76 6.48 -2.07
C ARG A 341 12.89 6.81 -1.10
N ASN A 342 14.10 7.06 -1.60
CA ASN A 342 15.23 7.43 -0.74
C ASN A 342 15.02 8.79 -0.02
N CYS A 343 14.35 9.76 -0.64
CA CYS A 343 13.99 11.02 0.01
C CYS A 343 12.98 10.81 1.14
N LEU A 344 11.93 10.03 0.92
CA LEU A 344 10.94 9.67 1.94
C LEU A 344 11.56 8.95 3.13
N HIS A 345 12.41 7.96 2.88
CA HIS A 345 13.14 7.27 3.93
C HIS A 345 13.99 8.25 4.76
N ARG A 346 14.73 9.17 4.14
CA ARG A 346 15.57 10.14 4.88
C ARG A 346 14.77 11.18 5.65
N ARG A 347 13.66 11.67 5.08
CA ARG A 347 12.90 12.81 5.63
C ARG A 347 11.90 12.39 6.70
N ALA A 348 11.24 11.25 6.55
CA ALA A 348 10.24 10.76 7.50
C ALA A 348 10.50 9.37 8.06
N TYR A 349 10.62 8.33 7.24
CA TYR A 349 10.61 6.95 7.77
C TYR A 349 11.82 6.62 8.64
N GLN A 350 12.91 7.37 8.48
CA GLN A 350 14.13 7.30 9.29
C GLN A 350 14.42 8.66 9.97
N HIS A 351 13.38 9.47 10.19
CA HIS A 351 13.50 10.72 10.90
C HIS A 351 13.92 10.45 12.34
N LYS A 352 15.02 11.07 12.79
CA LYS A 352 15.64 10.79 14.10
C LYS A 352 14.66 10.85 15.29
N VAL A 353 13.70 11.78 15.27
CA VAL A 353 12.68 11.91 16.34
C VAL A 353 11.54 10.89 16.17
N GLY A 354 11.30 10.36 14.96
CA GLY A 354 10.35 9.25 14.77
C GLY A 354 10.95 7.95 15.31
N ASN A 355 12.16 7.62 14.85
CA ASN A 355 12.91 6.44 15.31
C ASN A 355 13.07 6.39 16.84
N ILE A 356 13.39 7.52 17.50
CA ILE A 356 13.55 7.51 18.97
C ILE A 356 12.21 7.31 19.71
N ILE A 357 11.09 7.75 19.13
CA ILE A 357 9.75 7.50 19.68
C ILE A 357 9.37 6.04 19.48
N ASP A 358 9.62 5.47 18.30
CA ASP A 358 9.46 4.03 18.04
C ASP A 358 10.28 3.18 19.01
N THR A 359 11.52 3.59 19.32
CA THR A 359 12.35 2.95 20.35
C THR A 359 11.75 3.07 21.75
N MET A 360 11.32 4.27 22.18
CA MET A 360 10.68 4.45 23.49
C MET A 360 9.36 3.64 23.62
N ILE A 361 8.57 3.52 22.56
CA ILE A 361 7.37 2.67 22.56
C ILE A 361 7.79 1.19 22.65
N THR A 362 8.85 0.79 21.95
CA THR A 362 9.43 -0.57 22.05
C THR A 362 9.89 -0.89 23.47
N ASP A 363 10.63 0.01 24.13
CA ASP A 363 11.06 -0.15 25.54
C ASP A 363 9.86 -0.30 26.49
N ALA A 364 8.81 0.50 26.27
CA ALA A 364 7.58 0.40 27.06
C ALA A 364 6.87 -0.93 26.83
N PHE A 365 6.80 -1.42 25.58
CA PHE A 365 6.18 -2.70 25.27
C PHE A 365 6.98 -3.86 25.87
N LEU A 366 8.32 -3.85 25.78
CA LEU A 366 9.17 -4.87 26.41
C LEU A 366 8.98 -4.93 27.94
N LYS A 367 8.76 -3.78 28.59
CA LYS A 367 8.43 -3.71 30.03
C LYS A 367 6.98 -4.11 30.35
N ALA A 368 6.06 -4.00 29.39
CA ALA A 368 4.65 -4.32 29.57
C ALA A 368 4.30 -5.78 29.20
N ASP A 369 5.09 -6.40 28.33
CA ASP A 369 4.83 -7.72 27.74
C ASP A 369 4.45 -8.79 28.77
N PRO A 370 5.15 -8.95 29.92
CA PRO A 370 4.82 -10.00 30.90
C PRO A 370 3.47 -9.83 31.62
N TYR A 371 2.84 -8.65 31.54
CA TYR A 371 1.67 -8.28 32.33
C TYR A 371 0.42 -8.03 31.49
N ILE A 372 0.60 -7.71 30.20
CA ILE A 372 -0.51 -7.59 29.25
C ILE A 372 -0.98 -8.99 28.85
N GLU A 373 -2.30 -9.21 28.94
CA GLU A 373 -2.95 -10.47 28.55
C GLU A 373 -3.96 -10.21 27.41
N ILE A 374 -3.72 -10.81 26.26
CA ILE A 374 -4.56 -10.75 25.07
C ILE A 374 -5.22 -12.12 24.91
N ILE A 375 -6.55 -12.17 24.98
CA ILE A 375 -7.29 -13.43 24.83
C ILE A 375 -7.38 -13.79 23.35
N GLY A 376 -6.86 -14.97 22.98
CA GLY A 376 -6.94 -15.55 21.64
C GLY A 376 -7.86 -16.77 21.57
N SER A 377 -7.61 -17.63 20.59
CA SER A 377 -8.43 -18.82 20.32
C SER A 377 -8.59 -19.70 21.56
N GLU A 378 -9.79 -20.25 21.74
CA GLU A 378 -10.17 -21.13 22.87
C GLU A 378 -10.08 -20.44 24.25
N GLY A 379 -10.01 -19.11 24.31
CA GLY A 379 -9.86 -18.35 25.55
C GLY A 379 -8.44 -18.38 26.12
N ARG A 380 -7.45 -18.88 25.35
CA ARG A 380 -6.04 -18.90 25.74
C ARG A 380 -5.50 -17.48 25.83
N LYS A 381 -4.59 -17.24 26.77
CA LYS A 381 -3.96 -15.93 26.99
C LYS A 381 -2.61 -15.85 26.28
N PHE A 382 -2.36 -14.72 25.64
CA PHE A 382 -1.12 -14.39 24.95
C PHE A 382 -0.59 -13.04 25.45
N HIS A 383 0.72 -12.84 25.36
CA HIS A 383 1.38 -11.55 25.58
C HIS A 383 1.53 -10.79 24.25
N ILE A 384 2.01 -9.56 24.29
CA ILE A 384 2.22 -8.71 23.09
C ILE A 384 3.17 -9.42 22.10
N SER A 385 4.21 -10.07 22.62
CA SER A 385 5.23 -10.82 21.89
C SER A 385 4.76 -12.16 21.32
N THR A 386 3.79 -12.81 21.96
CA THR A 386 3.30 -14.15 21.58
C THR A 386 1.97 -14.13 20.84
N ALA A 387 1.27 -12.98 20.79
CA ALA A 387 0.03 -12.84 20.02
C ALA A 387 0.20 -13.17 18.52
N ILE A 388 1.41 -13.03 17.96
CA ILE A 388 1.71 -13.45 16.58
C ILE A 388 1.51 -14.95 16.33
N ASP A 389 1.51 -15.79 17.38
CA ASP A 389 1.32 -17.24 17.28
C ASP A 389 -0.18 -17.63 17.19
N ASP A 390 -1.12 -16.69 17.40
CA ASP A 390 -2.57 -16.93 17.38
C ASP A 390 -3.31 -15.76 16.72
N MET A 391 -3.85 -15.99 15.53
CA MET A 391 -4.46 -14.89 14.74
C MET A 391 -5.72 -14.28 15.36
N GLU A 392 -6.40 -14.95 16.30
CA GLU A 392 -7.51 -14.34 17.04
C GLU A 392 -7.00 -13.33 18.08
N ALA A 393 -5.91 -13.66 18.78
CA ALA A 393 -5.19 -12.72 19.64
C ALA A 393 -4.58 -11.57 18.80
N PHE A 394 -3.88 -11.89 17.71
CA PHE A 394 -3.27 -10.88 16.83
C PHE A 394 -4.31 -9.94 16.22
N THR A 395 -5.53 -10.41 15.95
CA THR A 395 -6.64 -9.58 15.49
C THR A 395 -6.96 -8.43 16.47
N LYS A 396 -6.74 -8.65 17.77
CA LYS A 396 -7.02 -7.68 18.84
C LYS A 396 -5.83 -6.75 19.13
N LEU A 397 -4.61 -7.19 18.80
CA LEU A 397 -3.38 -6.42 19.01
C LEU A 397 -3.22 -5.28 17.99
N THR A 398 -3.39 -4.03 18.42
CA THR A 398 -3.36 -2.80 17.61
C THR A 398 -2.68 -1.65 18.37
N ASP A 399 -2.58 -0.44 17.80
CA ASP A 399 -2.01 0.74 18.49
C ASP A 399 -2.72 1.06 19.82
N ASN A 400 -3.94 0.54 20.05
CA ASN A 400 -4.66 0.64 21.33
C ASN A 400 -3.79 0.25 22.53
N ILE A 401 -2.88 -0.71 22.37
CA ILE A 401 -2.04 -1.20 23.46
C ILE A 401 -1.17 -0.09 24.08
N PHE A 402 -0.83 0.96 23.32
CA PHE A 402 -0.17 2.15 23.84
C PHE A 402 -1.04 2.85 24.90
N LEU A 403 -2.33 3.06 24.60
CA LEU A 403 -3.27 3.73 25.50
C LEU A 403 -3.63 2.84 26.70
N GLU A 404 -3.73 1.52 26.47
CA GLU A 404 -3.96 0.53 27.52
C GLU A 404 -2.84 0.55 28.58
N ILE A 405 -1.56 0.52 28.15
CA ILE A 405 -0.40 0.66 29.05
C ILE A 405 -0.40 2.03 29.74
N LEU A 406 -0.66 3.11 28.98
CA LEU A 406 -0.60 4.49 29.47
C LEU A 406 -1.66 4.78 30.55
N TYR A 407 -2.88 4.26 30.37
CA TYR A 407 -4.03 4.50 31.26
C TYR A 407 -4.26 3.38 32.27
N SER A 408 -3.55 2.25 32.17
CA SER A 408 -3.59 1.20 33.19
C SER A 408 -3.28 1.75 34.58
N THR A 409 -3.98 1.22 35.59
CA THR A 409 -3.73 1.50 37.01
C THR A 409 -2.85 0.44 37.68
N ASP A 410 -2.48 -0.63 36.97
CA ASP A 410 -1.65 -1.71 37.50
C ASP A 410 -0.27 -1.16 37.97
N PRO A 411 0.17 -1.43 39.21
CA PRO A 411 1.51 -1.13 39.68
C PRO A 411 2.62 -1.78 38.83
N ASN A 412 2.43 -2.99 38.30
CA ASN A 412 3.44 -3.72 37.51
C ASN A 412 3.80 -2.99 36.21
N LEU A 413 2.82 -2.30 35.61
CA LEU A 413 2.99 -1.51 34.39
C LEU A 413 3.59 -0.11 34.64
N CYS A 414 4.03 0.23 35.86
CA CYS A 414 4.49 1.58 36.18
C CYS A 414 5.68 2.05 35.32
N GLY A 415 6.68 1.18 35.09
CA GLY A 415 7.85 1.52 34.30
C GLY A 415 7.56 1.70 32.81
N ALA A 416 6.66 0.89 32.25
CA ALA A 416 6.19 1.05 30.88
C ALA A 416 5.37 2.35 30.72
N ARG A 417 4.43 2.57 31.63
CA ARG A 417 3.57 3.76 31.70
C ARG A 417 4.35 5.06 31.87
N GLU A 418 5.45 5.06 32.62
CA GLU A 418 6.33 6.23 32.77
C GLU A 418 7.02 6.60 31.44
N ILE A 419 7.50 5.62 30.67
CA ILE A 419 8.10 5.87 29.35
C ILE A 419 7.06 6.49 28.40
N LEU A 420 5.83 5.97 28.36
CA LEU A 420 4.78 6.52 27.50
C LEU A 420 4.36 7.95 27.93
N ARG A 421 4.28 8.24 29.24
CA ARG A 421 4.07 9.60 29.75
C ARG A 421 5.21 10.55 29.39
N ASN A 422 6.45 10.06 29.33
CA ASN A 422 7.58 10.84 28.87
C ASN A 422 7.47 11.19 27.37
N ILE A 423 6.88 10.32 26.54
CA ILE A 423 6.54 10.65 25.15
C ILE A 423 5.48 11.77 25.09
N GLU A 424 4.37 11.65 25.83
CA GLU A 424 3.32 12.69 25.90
C GLU A 424 3.88 14.05 26.35
N CYS A 425 4.71 14.04 27.40
CA CYS A 425 5.35 15.24 27.95
C CYS A 425 6.57 15.72 27.13
N ARG A 426 6.85 15.11 25.97
CA ARG A 426 8.00 15.37 25.08
C ARG A 426 9.39 15.27 25.76
N LYS A 427 9.47 14.53 26.87
CA LYS A 427 10.69 14.14 27.58
C LYS A 427 11.37 12.96 26.87
N LEU A 428 11.65 13.13 25.59
CA LEU A 428 12.28 12.11 24.76
C LEU A 428 13.76 11.96 25.10
N TYR A 429 14.31 10.76 24.86
CA TYR A 429 15.75 10.52 24.82
C TYR A 429 16.44 11.53 23.87
N LYS A 430 17.67 11.92 24.20
CA LYS A 430 18.39 12.98 23.47
C LYS A 430 19.27 12.39 22.39
N TYR A 431 19.04 12.82 21.15
CA TYR A 431 19.91 12.56 20.00
C TYR A 431 21.27 13.22 20.23
N VAL A 432 22.35 12.45 20.14
CA VAL A 432 23.73 12.91 20.31
C VAL A 432 24.39 13.17 18.96
N GLY A 433 24.20 12.31 17.96
CA GLY A 433 24.86 12.48 16.66
C GLY A 433 24.50 11.46 15.57
N GLU A 434 25.10 11.63 14.39
CA GLU A 434 25.04 10.67 13.29
C GLU A 434 26.43 10.51 12.68
N THR A 435 26.84 9.28 12.39
CA THR A 435 28.06 8.94 11.68
C THR A 435 27.80 7.83 10.64
N GLN A 436 28.80 7.56 9.79
CA GLN A 436 28.73 6.54 8.74
C GLN A 436 30.07 5.78 8.74
N PRO A 437 30.07 4.44 8.61
CA PRO A 437 31.29 3.68 8.37
C PRO A 437 32.02 4.19 7.12
N LYS A 438 33.36 4.12 7.15
CA LYS A 438 34.17 4.50 5.99
C LYS A 438 34.19 3.36 4.97
N GLY A 439 34.23 3.68 3.67
CA GLY A 439 34.43 2.67 2.63
C GLY A 439 33.20 1.80 2.36
N GLN A 440 33.38 0.48 2.40
CA GLN A 440 32.33 -0.53 2.16
C GLN A 440 31.92 -1.28 3.42
N ASP A 441 32.47 -0.91 4.58
CA ASP A 441 32.30 -1.64 5.83
C ASP A 441 30.84 -1.64 6.29
N ARG A 442 30.37 -2.80 6.75
CA ARG A 442 29.02 -3.01 7.27
C ARG A 442 29.06 -3.66 8.63
N ILE A 443 28.39 -2.98 9.56
CA ILE A 443 28.01 -3.51 10.86
C ILE A 443 26.94 -4.57 10.61
N GLN A 444 27.23 -5.83 10.94
CA GLN A 444 26.27 -6.92 10.88
C GLN A 444 25.26 -6.80 12.03
N LYS A 445 24.10 -7.46 11.93
CA LYS A 445 23.04 -7.31 12.94
C LYS A 445 23.47 -7.82 14.32
N GLU A 446 24.32 -8.84 14.30
CA GLU A 446 24.89 -9.52 15.45
C GLU A 446 25.82 -8.61 16.27
N GLU A 447 26.31 -7.51 15.68
CA GLU A 447 27.13 -6.50 16.35
C GLU A 447 26.30 -5.41 17.07
N TYR A 448 24.99 -5.29 16.77
CA TYR A 448 24.20 -4.13 17.21
C TYR A 448 24.08 -4.02 18.73
N GLU A 449 24.06 -5.14 19.45
CA GLU A 449 24.00 -5.21 20.92
C GLU A 449 25.32 -4.76 21.58
N LEU A 450 26.44 -4.78 20.85
CA LEU A 450 27.76 -4.40 21.37
C LEU A 450 28.01 -2.89 21.28
N LEU A 451 27.36 -2.20 20.33
CA LEU A 451 27.62 -0.79 20.03
C LEU A 451 27.42 0.16 21.24
N PRO A 452 26.39 0.02 22.10
CA PRO A 452 26.25 0.87 23.29
C PRO A 452 27.40 0.69 24.29
N GLN A 453 27.95 -0.54 24.38
CA GLN A 453 29.11 -0.85 25.22
C GLN A 453 30.39 -0.23 24.63
N GLU A 454 30.61 -0.37 23.32
CA GLU A 454 31.73 0.29 22.62
C GLU A 454 31.73 1.82 22.80
N VAL A 455 30.55 2.46 22.79
CA VAL A 455 30.41 3.90 23.04
C VAL A 455 30.74 4.26 24.48
N ALA A 456 30.28 3.47 25.46
CA ALA A 456 30.59 3.70 26.88
C ALA A 456 32.07 3.47 27.23
N ASP A 457 32.73 2.54 26.53
CA ASP A 457 34.15 2.22 26.71
C ASP A 457 35.10 3.22 26.02
N ALA A 458 34.62 3.99 25.04
CA ALA A 458 35.39 4.99 24.29
C ALA A 458 35.73 6.28 25.09
N LYS A 459 35.93 6.18 26.40
CA LYS A 459 36.12 7.31 27.32
C LYS A 459 37.32 8.19 26.89
N PRO A 460 37.12 9.50 26.64
CA PRO A 460 38.20 10.37 26.15
C PRO A 460 39.27 10.60 27.22
N SER A 461 40.49 10.13 26.97
CA SER A 461 41.64 10.19 27.90
C SER A 461 42.09 11.61 28.27
N GLU A 462 41.71 12.62 27.48
CA GLU A 462 42.25 13.99 27.53
C GLU A 462 41.22 15.05 27.95
N VAL A 463 39.96 14.66 28.22
CA VAL A 463 38.88 15.59 28.60
C VAL A 463 38.29 15.17 29.95
N PRO A 464 38.29 16.04 30.98
CA PRO A 464 37.61 15.75 32.25
C PRO A 464 36.11 15.54 32.03
N LEU A 465 35.58 14.40 32.46
CA LEU A 465 34.15 14.08 32.39
C LEU A 465 33.47 14.47 33.70
N GLU A 466 32.35 15.21 33.60
CA GLU A 466 31.53 15.59 34.76
C GLU A 466 30.60 14.46 35.25
N ALA A 467 30.35 13.46 34.41
CA ALA A 467 29.53 12.29 34.71
C ALA A 467 30.08 11.03 34.03
N ASP A 468 29.93 9.88 34.68
CA ASP A 468 30.30 8.57 34.13
C ASP A 468 29.07 7.87 33.55
N LEU A 469 29.03 7.75 32.22
CA LEU A 469 27.93 7.12 31.48
C LEU A 469 28.22 5.64 31.24
N LYS A 470 27.16 4.82 31.26
CA LYS A 470 27.19 3.36 31.07
C LYS A 470 26.55 2.98 29.74
N ALA A 471 26.76 1.75 29.29
CA ALA A 471 26.16 1.23 28.05
C ALA A 471 24.63 1.42 28.00
N ASN A 472 23.94 1.22 29.12
CA ASN A 472 22.48 1.40 29.24
C ASN A 472 22.01 2.87 29.10
N ASP A 473 22.91 3.85 29.15
CA ASP A 473 22.59 5.27 28.93
C ASP A 473 22.67 5.64 27.43
N PHE A 474 23.13 4.73 26.57
CA PHE A 474 23.28 4.92 25.13
C PHE A 474 22.35 4.01 24.33
N ILE A 475 21.85 4.52 23.20
CA ILE A 475 21.08 3.74 22.23
C ILE A 475 21.68 4.00 20.85
N VAL A 476 22.13 2.95 20.18
CA VAL A 476 22.75 3.05 18.85
C VAL A 476 21.80 2.52 17.77
N ASP A 477 21.20 3.43 17.01
CA ASP A 477 20.23 3.08 15.95
C ASP A 477 20.95 2.91 14.60
N VAL A 478 21.08 1.66 14.13
CA VAL A 478 21.76 1.33 12.87
C VAL A 478 20.77 1.25 11.71
N ILE A 479 20.88 2.20 10.78
CA ILE A 479 19.93 2.39 9.68
C ILE A 479 20.56 1.98 8.35
N ASN A 480 19.96 0.97 7.71
CA ASN A 480 20.41 0.42 6.44
C ASN A 480 19.70 1.07 5.25
N MET A 481 20.37 2.01 4.57
CA MET A 481 19.79 2.75 3.44
C MET A 481 20.13 2.11 2.09
N SER A 482 19.11 1.62 1.38
CA SER A 482 19.23 1.03 0.03
C SER A 482 18.08 1.43 -0.88
N TYR A 483 18.23 1.19 -2.19
CA TYR A 483 17.14 1.33 -3.18
C TYR A 483 16.15 0.15 -3.20
N GLY A 484 16.11 -0.69 -2.16
CA GLY A 484 15.22 -1.85 -2.05
C GLY A 484 15.87 -3.19 -2.38
N MET A 485 17.05 -3.19 -3.01
CA MET A 485 17.79 -4.40 -3.41
C MET A 485 19.22 -4.49 -2.84
N LYS A 486 19.42 -4.03 -1.59
CA LYS A 486 20.76 -3.92 -0.96
C LYS A 486 21.71 -3.11 -1.86
N ASP A 487 22.76 -3.74 -2.38
CA ASP A 487 23.76 -3.14 -3.29
C ASP A 487 23.31 -3.00 -4.75
N LYS A 488 22.32 -3.79 -5.17
CA LYS A 488 21.92 -3.88 -6.58
C LYS A 488 21.14 -2.63 -6.98
N ASN A 489 21.38 -2.15 -8.20
CA ASN A 489 20.58 -1.09 -8.79
C ASN A 489 19.28 -1.73 -9.33
N PRO A 490 18.09 -1.39 -8.81
CA PRO A 490 16.86 -2.08 -9.20
C PRO A 490 16.51 -1.91 -10.68
N ILE A 491 16.96 -0.80 -11.30
CA ILE A 491 16.81 -0.56 -12.74
C ILE A 491 17.55 -1.61 -13.59
N ASP A 492 18.65 -2.19 -13.09
CA ASP A 492 19.38 -3.26 -13.79
C ASP A 492 18.59 -4.60 -13.79
N HIS A 493 17.42 -4.63 -13.13
CA HIS A 493 16.45 -5.72 -13.10
C HIS A 493 15.08 -5.33 -13.69
N VAL A 494 15.01 -4.21 -14.41
CA VAL A 494 13.82 -3.73 -15.14
C VAL A 494 13.99 -3.98 -16.64
N HIS A 495 12.98 -4.57 -17.26
CA HIS A 495 12.90 -4.73 -18.71
C HIS A 495 12.08 -3.57 -19.30
N PHE A 496 12.54 -3.05 -20.43
CA PHE A 496 11.90 -1.98 -21.19
C PHE A 496 11.53 -2.48 -22.58
N TYR A 497 10.72 -1.72 -23.32
CA TYR A 497 10.43 -1.96 -24.73
C TYR A 497 10.51 -0.64 -25.51
N CYS A 498 10.64 -0.70 -26.83
CA CYS A 498 10.77 0.49 -27.68
C CYS A 498 9.45 0.77 -28.40
N LYS A 499 9.12 2.04 -28.69
CA LYS A 499 7.91 2.36 -29.50
C LYS A 499 7.96 1.73 -30.92
N ALA A 500 9.17 1.47 -31.43
CA ALA A 500 9.38 0.81 -32.72
C ALA A 500 9.18 -0.72 -32.68
N ASP A 501 9.32 -1.35 -31.50
CA ASP A 501 9.08 -2.77 -31.26
C ASP A 501 8.61 -2.96 -29.81
N LEU A 502 7.30 -3.17 -29.68
CA LEU A 502 6.61 -3.35 -28.40
C LEU A 502 6.76 -4.78 -27.84
N SER A 503 7.26 -5.72 -28.65
CA SER A 503 7.34 -7.15 -28.32
C SER A 503 8.70 -7.57 -27.77
N THR A 504 9.77 -6.91 -28.20
CA THR A 504 11.13 -7.21 -27.74
C THR A 504 11.46 -6.45 -26.45
N ALA A 505 11.68 -7.22 -25.38
CA ALA A 505 12.20 -6.71 -24.12
C ALA A 505 13.71 -6.37 -24.25
N ILE A 506 14.10 -5.19 -23.77
CA ILE A 506 15.47 -4.69 -23.73
C ILE A 506 15.88 -4.27 -22.31
N MET A 507 17.17 -4.36 -22.02
CA MET A 507 17.78 -3.86 -20.79
C MET A 507 18.45 -2.51 -21.06
N ILE A 508 18.29 -1.54 -20.15
CA ILE A 508 18.93 -0.22 -20.24
C ILE A 508 19.92 -0.06 -19.08
N SER A 509 21.20 0.09 -19.40
CA SER A 509 22.23 0.27 -18.37
C SER A 509 22.25 1.70 -17.83
N LYS A 510 22.71 1.88 -16.60
CA LYS A 510 22.84 3.21 -15.95
C LYS A 510 23.58 4.25 -16.81
N ASP A 511 24.61 3.83 -17.54
CA ASP A 511 25.42 4.74 -18.37
C ASP A 511 24.66 5.27 -19.59
N GLN A 512 23.63 4.56 -20.06
CA GLN A 512 22.73 5.00 -21.13
C GLN A 512 21.71 6.06 -20.65
N VAL A 513 21.50 6.20 -19.33
CA VAL A 513 20.41 7.03 -18.77
C VAL A 513 20.84 8.46 -18.39
N ARG A 514 22.14 8.72 -18.13
CA ARG A 514 22.60 10.10 -17.84
C ARG A 514 23.99 10.44 -18.40
N LYS A 515 23.98 11.33 -19.40
CA LYS A 515 24.78 12.59 -19.44
C LYS A 515 24.30 13.46 -20.62
N ARG A 516 23.53 14.52 -20.33
CA ARG A 516 23.35 15.66 -21.25
C ARG A 516 23.61 16.94 -20.49
N TRP A 517 24.62 17.67 -20.93
CA TRP A 517 24.91 19.04 -20.50
C TRP A 517 24.70 19.91 -21.72
N HIS A 518 23.82 20.90 -21.63
CA HIS A 518 23.54 21.82 -22.73
C HIS A 518 24.27 23.13 -22.46
N CYS A 519 25.28 23.42 -23.29
CA CYS A 519 25.89 24.75 -23.34
C CYS A 519 25.09 25.58 -24.35
N GLY A 520 24.58 26.75 -23.92
CA GLY A 520 23.84 27.66 -24.80
C GLY A 520 24.71 28.45 -25.78
N ASP A 521 26.03 28.35 -25.63
CA ASP A 521 27.02 28.95 -26.51
C ASP A 521 27.76 27.85 -27.29
N GLY A 522 27.76 27.95 -28.62
CA GLY A 522 28.38 26.99 -29.52
C GLY A 522 29.89 27.17 -29.70
N HIS A 523 30.51 28.20 -29.10
CA HIS A 523 31.95 28.41 -29.23
C HIS A 523 32.77 27.34 -28.51
N ALA A 524 33.84 26.86 -29.16
CA ALA A 524 34.64 25.73 -28.68
C ALA A 524 35.30 25.97 -27.31
N ALA A 525 35.65 27.23 -26.99
CA ALA A 525 36.16 27.62 -25.68
C ALA A 525 35.07 27.50 -24.58
N SER A 526 33.86 27.96 -24.87
CA SER A 526 32.71 27.93 -23.96
C SER A 526 32.24 26.50 -23.67
N LEU A 527 32.23 25.62 -24.67
CA LEU A 527 31.99 24.19 -24.51
C LEU A 527 33.03 23.51 -23.61
N LYS A 528 34.32 23.86 -23.78
CA LYS A 528 35.42 23.32 -22.97
C LYS A 528 35.37 23.81 -21.52
N ALA A 529 35.00 25.08 -21.31
CA ALA A 529 34.74 25.63 -19.98
C ALA A 529 33.52 24.99 -19.31
N ALA A 530 32.40 24.83 -20.03
CA ALA A 530 31.19 24.18 -19.52
C ALA A 530 31.45 22.74 -19.06
N GLY A 531 32.29 21.98 -19.78
CA GLY A 531 32.73 20.64 -19.36
C GLY A 531 33.53 20.65 -18.05
N LEU A 532 34.37 21.66 -17.83
CA LEU A 532 35.13 21.83 -16.57
C LEU A 532 34.22 22.23 -15.41
N TYR A 533 33.29 23.18 -15.61
CA TYR A 533 32.31 23.57 -14.59
C TYR A 533 31.38 22.41 -14.19
N ALA A 534 30.91 21.62 -15.17
CA ALA A 534 30.12 20.41 -14.91
C ALA A 534 30.89 19.38 -14.06
N GLY A 535 32.19 19.18 -14.35
CA GLY A 535 33.07 18.34 -13.52
C GLY A 535 33.24 18.87 -12.10
N MET A 536 33.45 20.18 -11.95
CA MET A 536 33.72 20.82 -10.66
C MET A 536 32.50 20.85 -9.73
N ILE A 537 31.30 21.15 -10.26
CA ILE A 537 30.03 21.12 -9.51
C ILE A 537 29.71 19.69 -9.01
N THR A 538 30.05 18.67 -9.81
CA THR A 538 29.85 17.27 -9.42
C THR A 538 30.71 16.85 -8.22
N CYS A 539 31.89 17.47 -8.01
CA CYS A 539 32.76 17.21 -6.85
C CYS A 539 32.37 17.99 -5.59
N LEU A 540 31.66 19.13 -5.70
CA LEU A 540 31.37 20.00 -4.55
C LEU A 540 30.17 19.54 -3.69
N LEU A 541 29.32 18.66 -4.20
CA LEU A 541 28.07 18.23 -3.54
C LEU A 541 28.28 17.04 -2.59
N SER A 542 29.16 17.16 -1.60
CA SER A 542 29.26 16.23 -0.44
C SER A 542 30.07 16.83 0.73
N CYS A 543 29.39 17.51 1.65
CA CYS A 543 29.89 17.83 2.99
C CYS A 543 28.93 17.29 4.06
N VAL A 544 29.47 16.91 5.22
CA VAL A 544 28.71 16.45 6.40
C VAL A 544 28.59 17.60 7.40
N PHE A 545 27.54 17.60 8.23
CA PHE A 545 27.20 18.67 9.17
C PHE A 545 27.92 18.57 10.54
N ASP A 546 28.23 19.75 11.09
CA ASP A 546 28.31 20.13 12.52
C ASP A 546 29.23 19.39 13.51
N GLY A 547 30.06 18.43 13.09
CA GLY A 547 30.99 17.72 13.98
C GLY A 547 31.93 18.64 14.81
N ASP A 548 32.44 19.70 14.19
CA ASP A 548 33.34 20.69 14.84
C ASP A 548 32.63 21.59 15.87
N ILE A 549 31.29 21.63 15.88
CA ILE A 549 30.49 22.42 16.83
C ILE A 549 30.19 21.59 18.09
N VAL A 550 29.93 20.29 17.92
CA VAL A 550 29.50 19.40 19.01
C VAL A 550 30.68 18.86 19.83
N ALA A 551 31.85 18.62 19.20
CA ALA A 551 33.02 18.06 19.88
C ALA A 551 34.34 18.80 19.53
N PRO A 552 34.44 20.13 19.73
CA PRO A 552 35.54 20.98 19.23
C PRO A 552 36.93 20.63 19.79
N LEU A 553 37.00 19.89 20.91
CA LEU A 553 38.25 19.42 21.50
C LEU A 553 38.72 18.07 20.93
N ILE A 554 37.83 17.31 20.29
CA ILE A 554 38.09 15.95 19.78
C ILE A 554 38.33 15.97 18.25
N THR A 555 37.59 16.78 17.49
CA THR A 555 37.77 16.85 16.02
C THR A 555 39.18 17.25 15.57
N PRO A 556 39.98 18.08 16.27
CA PRO A 556 41.35 18.40 15.85
C PRO A 556 42.32 17.20 15.90
N MET A 557 42.02 16.17 16.70
CA MET A 557 42.91 15.03 16.92
C MET A 557 42.92 14.05 15.72
N LYS A 558 41.84 14.00 14.93
CA LYS A 558 41.77 13.20 13.69
C LYS A 558 42.24 14.00 12.47
N LYS A 559 43.55 13.91 12.18
CA LYS A 559 44.20 14.55 11.00
C LYS A 559 43.49 14.33 9.67
N GLU A 560 42.85 13.17 9.49
CA GLU A 560 42.09 12.81 8.28
C GLU A 560 40.87 13.71 8.01
N TRP A 561 40.23 14.22 9.06
CA TRP A 561 39.03 15.08 8.95
C TRP A 561 39.35 16.49 8.44
N HIS A 562 40.61 16.91 8.53
CA HIS A 562 41.09 18.24 8.11
C HIS A 562 41.77 18.23 6.72
N SER A 563 41.91 17.07 6.08
CA SER A 563 42.58 16.94 4.78
C SER A 563 41.63 17.24 3.60
N ARG A 564 41.78 18.42 2.97
CA ARG A 564 40.97 18.86 1.82
C ARG A 564 41.20 18.11 0.49
N ASN A 565 42.01 17.04 0.46
CA ASN A 565 42.40 16.34 -0.77
C ASN A 565 42.33 14.81 -0.63
N SER A 566 41.14 14.23 -0.81
CA SER A 566 41.00 12.85 -1.28
C SER A 566 39.75 12.71 -2.17
N ALA A 567 39.97 12.38 -3.44
CA ALA A 567 38.88 12.24 -4.41
C ALA A 567 38.14 10.91 -4.18
N PHE A 568 36.94 10.96 -3.63
CA PHE A 568 36.14 9.76 -3.37
C PHE A 568 35.38 9.28 -4.62
N LYS A 569 35.61 8.03 -5.01
CA LYS A 569 34.76 7.31 -5.98
C LYS A 569 33.39 7.03 -5.33
N ALA A 570 32.33 7.50 -5.95
CA ALA A 570 30.96 7.26 -5.49
C ALA A 570 30.52 5.79 -5.70
N SER A 571 30.73 4.95 -4.68
CA SER A 571 30.17 3.60 -4.58
C SER A 571 28.89 3.60 -3.72
N ARG A 572 28.01 2.62 -3.94
CA ARG A 572 26.62 2.62 -3.42
C ARG A 572 26.37 1.55 -2.37
N THR A 573 26.57 1.90 -1.10
CA THR A 573 25.67 1.55 0.01
C THR A 573 26.04 2.42 1.21
N ARG A 574 25.10 2.64 2.13
CA ARG A 574 25.32 3.51 3.31
C ARG A 574 24.62 2.92 4.52
N THR A 575 25.43 2.55 5.51
CA THR A 575 25.01 2.31 6.88
C THR A 575 25.10 3.65 7.61
N GLN A 576 24.03 4.12 8.25
CA GLN A 576 24.07 5.27 9.15
C GLN A 576 23.99 4.77 10.59
N LEU A 577 24.95 5.17 11.40
CA LEU A 577 24.96 5.02 12.85
C LEU A 577 24.39 6.30 13.44
N LYS A 578 23.38 6.21 14.31
CA LYS A 578 22.94 7.35 15.14
C LYS A 578 23.26 7.06 16.61
N PHE A 579 23.79 8.07 17.28
CA PHE A 579 24.07 8.13 18.72
C PHE A 579 23.04 9.05 19.40
#